data_AF-A0A521DK41-F1
#
_entry.id   AF-A0A521DK41-F1
#
_cell.length_a   1.000
_cell.length_b   1.000
_cell.length_c   1.000
_cell.angle_alpha   90.00
_cell.angle_beta   90.00
_cell.angle_gamma   90.00
#
_symmetry.space_group_name_H-M   'P 1'
#
loop_
_entity.id
_entity.type
_entity.pdbx_description
1 polymer ?
#
loop_
_entity_poly.entity_id
_entity_poly.type
_entity_poly.pdbx_seq_one_letter_code
_entity_poly.pdbx_strand_id
1 'polypeptide(L)'
;MFKGIKTHFRRAFISQIGFLFKDKKTAFITGFIISLLSIVAGWIPDGLNEFFFEKDAKGIILFGIAIFILTILILCAYKLSEELEYDIYEEEPEKRKVLILFLSDNKPNKDQIEEIIQSLKEISNLEEKIEKIQNSDIKNWRMPLEAIKFHLPKLEKIIVVTSPSSSKKFNLFRLLSETVFNKKLNFVEKKAADFESVKHIFNLIRKTFEELEKENYKDKDIIIDVTGGTKPVSIAGALTTSYYPSRKFQYISNVDYSVKSYDVRLISRD
;
A
#
# COMPACT_ATOMS: atom_id res chain seq x y z
N MET A 1 11.84 -36.75 3.39
CA MET A 1 12.94 -36.02 4.02
C MET A 1 13.42 -34.78 3.23
N PHE A 2 13.41 -34.78 1.88
CA PHE A 2 13.97 -33.69 1.05
C PHE A 2 13.08 -32.43 0.82
N LYS A 3 11.78 -32.45 1.14
CA LYS A 3 10.88 -31.29 0.94
C LYS A 3 11.09 -30.13 1.94
N GLY A 4 11.50 -30.44 3.17
CA GLY A 4 11.79 -29.42 4.20
C GLY A 4 13.06 -28.63 3.90
N ILE A 5 14.12 -29.33 3.47
CA ILE A 5 15.44 -28.75 3.16
C ILE A 5 15.34 -27.71 2.04
N LYS A 6 14.61 -28.01 0.96
CA LYS A 6 14.41 -27.06 -0.16
C LYS A 6 13.69 -25.78 0.27
N THR A 7 12.80 -25.88 1.25
CA THR A 7 11.99 -24.75 1.73
C THR A 7 12.78 -23.87 2.69
N HIS A 8 13.59 -24.48 3.56
CA HIS A 8 14.51 -23.76 4.44
C HIS A 8 15.64 -23.09 3.67
N PHE A 9 16.24 -23.77 2.69
CA PHE A 9 17.27 -23.20 1.84
C PHE A 9 16.72 -22.04 1.00
N ARG A 10 15.52 -22.20 0.42
CA ARG A 10 14.85 -21.14 -0.33
C ARG A 10 14.54 -19.92 0.55
N ARG A 11 14.15 -20.11 1.81
CA ARG A 11 13.94 -18.99 2.76
C ARG A 11 15.24 -18.32 3.18
N ALA A 12 16.30 -19.08 3.46
CA ALA A 12 17.61 -18.54 3.80
C ALA A 12 18.24 -17.77 2.62
N PHE A 13 18.14 -18.32 1.41
CA PHE A 13 18.64 -17.71 0.18
C PHE A 13 17.86 -16.43 -0.19
N ILE A 14 16.53 -16.45 -0.09
CA ILE A 14 15.69 -15.25 -0.29
C ILE A 14 15.93 -14.22 0.82
N SER A 15 16.20 -14.65 2.05
CA SER A 15 16.51 -13.75 3.18
C SER A 15 17.83 -13.00 3.02
N GLN A 16 18.85 -13.63 2.39
CA GLN A 16 20.19 -13.03 2.26
C GLN A 16 20.41 -12.37 0.89
N ILE A 17 19.77 -12.87 -0.16
CA ILE A 17 20.04 -12.50 -1.56
C ILE A 17 18.74 -12.16 -2.32
N GLY A 18 17.56 -12.36 -1.73
CA GLY A 18 16.27 -12.21 -2.42
C GLY A 18 15.96 -10.79 -2.91
N PHE A 19 16.60 -9.76 -2.34
CA PHE A 19 16.52 -8.40 -2.86
C PHE A 19 17.10 -8.27 -4.28
N LEU A 20 18.15 -9.04 -4.59
CA LEU A 20 18.83 -9.05 -5.89
C LEU A 20 18.06 -9.83 -6.98
N PHE A 21 17.04 -10.60 -6.60
CA PHE A 21 16.33 -11.53 -7.48
C PHE A 21 14.80 -11.37 -7.37
N LYS A 22 14.32 -10.13 -7.18
CA LYS A 22 12.89 -9.80 -6.98
C LYS A 22 12.01 -10.21 -8.17
N ASP A 23 12.54 -10.11 -9.38
CA ASP A 23 11.88 -10.49 -10.64
C ASP A 23 12.91 -11.00 -11.66
N LYS A 24 12.45 -11.62 -12.76
CA LYS A 24 13.32 -12.24 -13.78
C LYS A 24 14.28 -11.25 -14.46
N LYS A 25 13.89 -9.97 -14.61
CA LYS A 25 14.71 -8.95 -15.25
C LYS A 25 15.82 -8.50 -14.30
N THR A 26 15.48 -8.23 -13.04
CA THR A 26 16.45 -7.89 -11.99
C THR A 26 17.44 -9.04 -11.76
N ALA A 27 16.94 -10.28 -11.74
CA ALA A 27 17.75 -11.48 -11.63
C ALA A 27 18.82 -11.60 -12.74
N PHE A 28 18.42 -11.34 -13.98
CA PHE A 28 19.31 -11.38 -15.14
C PHE A 28 20.37 -10.29 -15.06
N ILE A 29 19.97 -9.05 -14.73
CA ILE A 29 20.89 -7.90 -14.60
C ILE A 29 21.90 -8.16 -13.47
N THR A 30 21.44 -8.62 -12.31
CA THR A 30 22.35 -8.93 -11.20
C THR A 30 23.29 -10.08 -11.53
N GLY A 31 22.79 -11.14 -12.18
CA GLY A 31 23.63 -12.23 -12.66
C GLY A 31 24.72 -11.76 -13.63
N PHE A 32 24.37 -10.85 -14.54
CA PHE A 32 25.31 -10.23 -15.47
C PHE A 32 26.39 -9.41 -14.74
N ILE A 33 26.00 -8.57 -13.79
CA ILE A 33 26.94 -7.75 -12.99
C ILE A 33 27.88 -8.63 -12.17
N ILE A 34 27.38 -9.68 -11.52
CA ILE A 34 28.20 -10.63 -10.75
C ILE A 34 29.20 -11.34 -11.67
N SER A 35 28.78 -11.74 -12.87
CA SER A 35 29.69 -12.36 -13.85
C SER A 35 30.79 -11.39 -14.28
N LEU A 36 30.44 -10.13 -14.54
CA LEU A 36 31.40 -9.08 -14.91
C LEU A 36 32.42 -8.83 -13.78
N LEU A 37 31.95 -8.71 -12.54
CA LEU A 37 32.80 -8.54 -11.36
C LEU A 37 33.70 -9.76 -11.12
N SER A 38 33.22 -10.97 -11.41
CA SER A 38 34.02 -12.19 -11.27
C SER A 38 35.17 -12.24 -12.28
N ILE A 39 34.93 -11.75 -13.51
CA ILE A 39 35.96 -11.62 -14.55
C ILE A 39 37.00 -10.57 -14.13
N VAL A 40 36.55 -9.39 -13.68
CA VAL A 40 37.43 -8.31 -13.18
C VAL A 40 38.28 -8.78 -12.00
N ALA A 41 37.70 -9.55 -11.07
CA ALA A 41 38.40 -10.05 -9.89
C ALA A 41 39.53 -11.03 -10.23
N GLY A 42 39.44 -11.77 -11.35
CA GLY A 42 40.54 -12.63 -11.84
C GLY A 42 41.58 -11.84 -12.63
N TRP A 43 41.13 -10.94 -13.52
CA TRP A 43 42.03 -10.24 -14.43
C TRP A 43 42.86 -9.11 -13.79
N ILE A 44 42.43 -8.56 -12.65
CA ILE A 44 43.23 -7.58 -11.90
C ILE A 44 44.50 -8.24 -11.33
N PRO A 45 44.43 -9.32 -10.53
CA PRO A 45 45.62 -10.02 -10.05
C PRO A 45 46.51 -10.55 -11.18
N ASP A 46 45.91 -11.17 -12.21
CA ASP A 46 46.67 -11.75 -13.33
C ASP A 46 47.38 -10.66 -14.13
N GLY A 47 46.69 -9.55 -14.42
CA GLY A 47 47.26 -8.41 -15.13
C GLY A 47 48.40 -7.74 -14.36
N LEU A 48 48.27 -7.62 -13.03
CA LEU A 48 49.35 -7.13 -12.16
C LEU A 48 50.54 -8.10 -12.14
N ASN A 49 50.28 -9.41 -12.07
CA ASN A 49 51.34 -10.41 -12.02
C ASN A 49 52.16 -10.45 -13.32
N GLU A 50 51.51 -10.51 -14.48
CA GLU A 50 52.16 -10.47 -15.79
C GLU A 50 52.93 -9.16 -16.02
N PHE A 51 52.39 -8.03 -15.56
CA PHE A 51 53.05 -6.74 -15.73
C PHE A 51 54.30 -6.58 -14.85
N PHE A 52 54.21 -6.91 -13.56
CA PHE A 52 55.30 -6.69 -12.60
C PHE A 52 56.38 -7.76 -12.64
N PHE A 53 56.01 -9.03 -12.85
CA PHE A 53 56.95 -10.15 -12.76
C PHE A 53 57.39 -10.66 -14.13
N GLU A 54 56.48 -10.74 -15.11
CA GLU A 54 56.78 -11.30 -16.43
C GLU A 54 57.13 -10.23 -17.48
N LYS A 55 56.81 -8.96 -17.22
CA LYS A 55 56.97 -7.81 -18.14
C LYS A 55 56.30 -8.04 -19.51
N ASP A 56 55.22 -8.82 -19.53
CA ASP A 56 54.43 -9.06 -20.75
C ASP A 56 53.43 -7.91 -20.97
N ALA A 57 53.29 -7.47 -22.23
CA ALA A 57 52.30 -6.49 -22.64
C ALA A 57 50.85 -6.96 -22.40
N LYS A 58 50.63 -8.28 -22.31
CA LYS A 58 49.33 -8.87 -21.94
C LYS A 58 48.84 -8.41 -20.57
N GLY A 59 49.75 -8.25 -19.59
CA GLY A 59 49.38 -7.79 -18.25
C GLY A 59 48.76 -6.39 -18.27
N ILE A 60 49.29 -5.51 -19.12
CA ILE A 60 48.76 -4.15 -19.33
C ILE A 60 47.35 -4.20 -19.95
N ILE A 61 47.14 -5.10 -20.92
CA ILE A 61 45.85 -5.25 -21.61
C ILE A 61 44.79 -5.79 -20.64
N LEU A 62 45.09 -6.86 -19.89
CA LEU A 62 44.17 -7.47 -18.94
C LEU A 62 43.78 -6.49 -17.82
N PHE A 63 44.77 -5.80 -17.24
CA PHE A 63 44.53 -4.80 -16.21
C PHE A 63 43.74 -3.61 -16.74
N GLY A 64 44.06 -3.13 -17.93
CA GLY A 64 43.35 -2.02 -18.60
C GLY A 64 41.88 -2.35 -18.88
N ILE A 65 41.58 -3.55 -19.39
CA ILE A 65 40.21 -4.01 -19.61
C ILE A 65 39.45 -4.13 -18.29
N ALA A 66 40.09 -4.67 -17.24
CA ALA A 66 39.45 -4.82 -15.93
C ALA A 66 39.08 -3.47 -15.29
N ILE A 67 39.97 -2.47 -15.36
CA ILE A 67 39.69 -1.10 -14.90
C ILE A 67 38.60 -0.45 -15.75
N PHE A 68 38.61 -0.64 -17.07
CA PHE A 68 37.58 -0.09 -17.95
C PHE A 68 36.18 -0.63 -17.61
N ILE A 69 36.08 -1.95 -17.43
CA ILE A 69 34.84 -2.60 -17.01
C ILE A 69 34.39 -2.08 -15.64
N LEU A 70 35.30 -2.00 -14.67
CA LEU A 70 34.99 -1.50 -13.33
C LEU A 70 34.52 -0.04 -13.37
N THR A 71 35.14 0.79 -14.20
CA THR A 71 34.77 2.20 -14.37
C THR A 71 33.37 2.33 -14.97
N ILE A 72 33.04 1.52 -15.99
CA ILE A 72 31.67 1.47 -16.54
C ILE A 72 30.68 1.05 -15.46
N LEU A 73 30.98 0.01 -14.67
CA LEU A 73 30.10 -0.43 -13.59
C LEU A 73 29.89 0.65 -12.53
N ILE A 74 30.95 1.37 -12.15
CA ILE A 74 30.87 2.49 -11.18
C ILE A 74 30.06 3.64 -11.76
N LEU A 75 30.27 4.00 -13.03
CA LEU A 75 29.50 5.06 -13.70
C LEU A 75 28.03 4.68 -13.85
N CYS A 76 27.73 3.42 -14.21
CA CYS A 76 26.37 2.90 -14.23
C CYS A 76 25.76 2.93 -12.84
N ALA A 77 26.47 2.47 -11.80
CA ALA A 77 26.00 2.48 -10.43
C ALA A 77 25.74 3.90 -9.93
N TYR A 78 26.62 4.86 -10.24
CA TYR A 78 26.47 6.27 -9.89
C TYR A 78 25.29 6.92 -10.62
N LYS A 79 25.10 6.62 -11.91
CA LYS A 79 23.94 7.08 -12.68
C LYS A 79 22.63 6.43 -12.23
N LEU A 80 22.69 5.19 -11.73
CA LEU A 80 21.54 4.46 -11.18
C LEU A 80 21.28 4.78 -9.71
N SER A 81 22.23 5.41 -9.00
CA SER A 81 22.10 5.77 -7.59
C SER A 81 21.44 7.12 -7.37
N GLU A 82 20.67 7.62 -8.34
CA GLU A 82 19.81 8.79 -8.13
C GLU A 82 19.00 8.57 -6.85
N GLU A 83 19.08 9.54 -5.94
CA GLU A 83 18.35 9.50 -4.68
C GLU A 83 16.86 9.42 -5.02
N LEU A 84 16.23 8.31 -4.63
CA LEU A 84 14.80 8.15 -4.74
C LEU A 84 14.14 9.08 -3.72
N GLU A 85 13.46 10.11 -4.21
CA GLU A 85 12.68 11.01 -3.38
C GLU A 85 11.23 10.53 -3.34
N TYR A 86 10.57 10.74 -2.20
CA TYR A 86 9.12 10.59 -2.13
C TYR A 86 8.48 11.93 -2.38
N ASP A 87 7.62 12.01 -3.39
CA ASP A 87 6.78 13.18 -3.63
C ASP A 87 5.31 12.84 -3.35
N ILE A 88 4.58 13.83 -2.84
CA ILE A 88 3.20 13.68 -2.40
C ILE A 88 2.33 14.59 -3.25
N TYR A 89 1.49 13.97 -4.08
CA TYR A 89 0.54 14.68 -4.93
C TYR A 89 -0.84 14.68 -4.27
N GLU A 90 -1.38 15.88 -4.02
CA GLU A 90 -2.81 16.06 -3.76
C GLU A 90 -3.51 16.17 -5.13
N GLU A 91 -4.38 15.21 -5.43
CA GLU A 91 -5.10 15.16 -6.70
C GLU A 91 -6.59 15.38 -6.48
N GLU A 92 -7.28 15.84 -7.53
CA GLU A 92 -8.74 15.97 -7.48
C GLU A 92 -9.37 14.60 -7.21
N PRO A 93 -10.22 14.47 -6.17
CA PRO A 93 -10.79 13.19 -5.79
C PRO A 93 -11.74 12.68 -6.87
N GLU A 94 -11.54 11.44 -7.29
CA GLU A 94 -12.45 10.77 -8.22
C GLU A 94 -13.41 9.83 -7.49
N LYS A 95 -14.63 9.71 -8.01
CA LYS A 95 -15.60 8.73 -7.49
C LYS A 95 -15.17 7.30 -7.88
N ARG A 96 -15.25 6.37 -6.93
CA ARG A 96 -14.73 5.00 -7.03
C ARG A 96 -15.85 3.99 -6.81
N LYS A 97 -15.68 2.78 -7.32
CA LYS A 97 -16.67 1.70 -7.25
C LYS A 97 -16.60 0.93 -5.94
N VAL A 98 -15.39 0.81 -5.38
CA VAL A 98 -15.15 0.11 -4.12
C VAL A 98 -14.48 1.05 -3.14
N LEU A 99 -15.06 1.16 -1.95
CA LEU A 99 -14.53 1.94 -0.85
C LEU A 99 -14.08 1.02 0.28
N ILE A 100 -12.82 1.12 0.70
CA ILE A 100 -12.27 0.41 1.85
C ILE A 100 -12.24 1.38 3.04
N LEU A 101 -13.01 1.08 4.08
CA LEU A 101 -13.14 1.87 5.31
C LEU A 101 -12.54 1.13 6.49
N PHE A 102 -12.12 1.87 7.51
CA PHE A 102 -11.74 1.31 8.81
C PHE A 102 -12.74 1.76 9.86
N LEU A 103 -13.39 0.81 10.51
CA LEU A 103 -14.43 1.10 11.48
C LEU A 103 -13.83 1.31 12.87
N SER A 104 -13.96 2.54 13.38
CA SER A 104 -13.63 2.88 14.76
C SER A 104 -14.55 2.16 15.74
N ASP A 105 -14.00 1.80 16.89
CA ASP A 105 -14.82 1.34 18.01
C ASP A 105 -15.45 2.55 18.71
N ASN A 106 -16.79 2.61 18.74
CA ASN A 106 -17.50 3.70 19.39
C ASN A 106 -17.80 3.39 20.86
N LYS A 107 -17.91 4.40 21.72
CA LYS A 107 -18.26 4.19 23.13
C LYS A 107 -19.70 3.72 23.38
N PRO A 108 -20.73 4.19 22.65
CA PRO A 108 -22.12 3.80 22.89
C PRO A 108 -22.38 2.31 22.79
N ASN A 109 -23.33 1.87 23.60
CA ASN A 109 -23.86 0.51 23.53
C ASN A 109 -24.81 0.35 22.34
N LYS A 110 -25.26 -0.88 22.11
CA LYS A 110 -26.13 -1.21 20.97
C LYS A 110 -27.45 -0.41 20.99
N ASP A 111 -28.09 -0.32 22.14
CA ASP A 111 -29.44 0.27 22.28
C ASP A 111 -29.42 1.76 21.97
N GLN A 112 -28.41 2.49 22.44
CA GLN A 112 -28.20 3.91 22.11
C GLN A 112 -28.02 4.13 20.60
N ILE A 113 -27.31 3.24 19.91
CA ILE A 113 -27.11 3.35 18.46
C ILE A 113 -28.43 3.08 17.73
N GLU A 114 -29.22 2.10 18.19
CA GLU A 114 -30.53 1.81 17.61
C GLU A 114 -31.52 2.96 17.79
N GLU A 115 -31.53 3.62 18.96
CA GLU A 115 -32.35 4.82 19.21
C GLU A 115 -31.99 5.95 18.24
N ILE A 116 -30.70 6.20 18.04
CA ILE A 116 -30.23 7.19 17.06
C ILE A 116 -30.71 6.82 15.66
N ILE A 117 -30.56 5.55 15.25
CA ILE A 117 -31.03 5.07 13.94
C ILE A 117 -32.53 5.28 13.75
N GLN A 118 -33.36 5.00 14.76
CA GLN A 118 -34.81 5.25 14.66
C GLN A 118 -35.10 6.73 14.49
N SER A 119 -34.45 7.58 15.27
CA SER A 119 -34.61 9.03 15.22
C SER A 119 -34.16 9.68 13.89
N LEU A 120 -33.39 8.95 13.07
CA LEU A 120 -32.95 9.39 11.74
C LEU A 120 -33.97 9.05 10.65
N LYS A 121 -34.88 8.10 10.88
CA LYS A 121 -35.90 7.73 9.89
C LYS A 121 -36.95 8.82 9.67
N GLU A 122 -37.17 9.65 10.68
CA GLU A 122 -38.11 10.77 10.66
C GLU A 122 -37.56 11.98 9.88
N ILE A 123 -36.25 12.03 9.67
CA ILE A 123 -35.57 13.11 8.96
C ILE A 123 -35.50 12.76 7.47
N SER A 124 -35.98 13.66 6.61
CA SER A 124 -35.94 13.47 5.15
C SER A 124 -34.64 13.99 4.53
N ASN A 125 -34.07 15.07 5.08
CA ASN A 125 -32.89 15.73 4.56
C ASN A 125 -31.59 14.99 4.94
N LEU A 126 -30.69 14.76 3.97
CA LEU A 126 -29.46 14.01 4.19
C LEU A 126 -28.46 14.77 5.07
N GLU A 127 -28.29 16.06 4.82
CA GLU A 127 -27.39 16.94 5.58
C GLU A 127 -27.81 17.00 7.04
N GLU A 128 -29.11 17.11 7.33
CA GLU A 128 -29.67 17.10 8.68
C GLU A 128 -29.40 15.77 9.40
N LYS A 129 -29.52 14.62 8.70
CA LYS A 129 -29.14 13.32 9.27
C LYS A 129 -27.67 13.26 9.66
N ILE A 130 -26.79 13.75 8.78
CA ILE A 130 -25.35 13.77 9.01
C ILE A 130 -24.99 14.72 10.16
N GLU A 131 -25.65 15.87 10.26
CA GLU A 131 -25.47 16.81 11.36
C GLU A 131 -25.92 16.23 12.70
N LYS A 132 -27.06 15.51 12.73
CA LYS A 132 -27.51 14.80 13.93
C LYS A 132 -26.49 13.75 14.39
N ILE A 133 -25.84 13.05 13.47
CA ILE A 133 -24.77 12.09 13.78
C ILE A 133 -23.56 12.81 14.38
N GLN A 134 -23.15 13.95 13.81
CA GLN A 134 -22.05 14.77 14.33
C GLN A 134 -22.28 15.19 15.79
N ASN A 135 -23.52 15.52 16.14
CA ASN A 135 -23.92 16.00 17.45
C ASN A 135 -24.28 14.86 18.42
N SER A 136 -23.98 13.61 18.07
CA SER A 136 -24.27 12.42 18.87
C SER A 136 -23.01 11.69 19.33
N ASP A 137 -23.18 10.68 20.17
CA ASP A 137 -22.08 9.86 20.66
C ASP A 137 -21.45 8.94 19.59
N ILE A 138 -22.05 8.84 18.40
CA ILE A 138 -21.50 8.12 17.24
C ILE A 138 -20.85 9.03 16.19
N LYS A 139 -20.50 10.27 16.56
CA LYS A 139 -19.87 11.25 15.65
C LYS A 139 -18.68 10.75 14.85
N ASN A 140 -17.92 9.78 15.38
CA ASN A 140 -16.78 9.17 14.67
C ASN A 140 -17.19 8.45 13.38
N TRP A 141 -18.46 8.04 13.26
CA TRP A 141 -19.00 7.44 12.04
C TRP A 141 -19.37 8.46 10.96
N ARG A 142 -19.32 9.77 11.26
CA ARG A 142 -19.54 10.80 10.25
C ARG A 142 -18.54 10.68 9.09
N MET A 143 -17.25 10.58 9.37
CA MET A 143 -16.23 10.56 8.31
C MET A 143 -16.41 9.37 7.33
N PRO A 144 -16.61 8.12 7.81
CA PRO A 144 -17.03 7.03 6.94
C PRO A 144 -18.29 7.31 6.11
N LEU A 145 -19.29 8.00 6.67
CA LEU A 145 -20.50 8.37 5.95
C LEU A 145 -20.25 9.45 4.89
N GLU A 146 -19.42 10.46 5.15
CA GLU A 146 -19.02 11.47 4.15
C GLU A 146 -18.26 10.81 2.99
N ALA A 147 -17.36 9.87 3.30
CA ALA A 147 -16.67 9.06 2.28
C ALA A 147 -17.66 8.24 1.43
N ILE A 148 -18.65 7.59 2.05
CA ILE A 148 -19.70 6.87 1.33
C ILE A 148 -20.50 7.85 0.46
N LYS A 149 -20.96 8.98 1.03
CA LYS A 149 -21.75 10.03 0.35
C LYS A 149 -21.08 10.47 -0.94
N PHE A 150 -19.78 10.76 -0.89
CA PHE A 150 -19.01 11.18 -2.05
C PHE A 150 -19.00 10.14 -3.18
N HIS A 151 -18.84 8.86 -2.83
CA HIS A 151 -18.75 7.77 -3.80
C HIS A 151 -20.08 7.20 -4.27
N LEU A 152 -21.19 7.45 -3.56
CA LEU A 152 -22.53 6.91 -3.85
C LEU A 152 -22.91 6.81 -5.33
N PRO A 153 -22.60 7.80 -6.21
CA PRO A 153 -22.97 7.72 -7.63
C PRO A 153 -22.32 6.56 -8.40
N LYS A 154 -21.15 6.10 -7.97
CA LYS A 154 -20.42 4.97 -8.59
C LYS A 154 -20.24 3.76 -7.67
N LEU A 155 -20.57 3.90 -6.39
CA LEU A 155 -20.29 2.91 -5.36
C LEU A 155 -21.09 1.62 -5.58
N GLU A 156 -20.38 0.53 -5.77
CA GLU A 156 -20.91 -0.83 -5.95
C GLU A 156 -20.67 -1.69 -4.68
N LYS A 157 -19.59 -1.43 -3.94
CA LYS A 157 -19.21 -2.21 -2.75
C LYS A 157 -18.47 -1.39 -1.71
N ILE A 158 -18.71 -1.70 -0.44
CA ILE A 158 -18.02 -1.13 0.72
C ILE A 158 -17.35 -2.25 1.50
N ILE A 159 -16.03 -2.23 1.56
CA ILE A 159 -15.26 -3.11 2.44
C ILE A 159 -15.07 -2.38 3.76
N VAL A 160 -15.49 -2.99 4.86
CA VAL A 160 -15.29 -2.42 6.20
C VAL A 160 -14.32 -3.29 6.96
N VAL A 161 -13.14 -2.73 7.23
CA VAL A 161 -12.12 -3.35 8.06
C VAL A 161 -12.45 -3.07 9.53
N THR A 162 -12.63 -4.14 10.30
CA THR A 162 -13.02 -4.07 11.71
C THR A 162 -11.97 -4.73 12.61
N SER A 163 -11.82 -4.18 13.82
CA SER A 163 -11.07 -4.82 14.90
C SER A 163 -11.97 -5.84 15.61
N PRO A 164 -11.45 -6.70 16.50
CA PRO A 164 -12.29 -7.56 17.31
C PRO A 164 -13.37 -6.80 18.11
N SER A 165 -13.09 -5.55 18.51
CA SER A 165 -14.04 -4.73 19.24
C SER A 165 -15.06 -4.04 18.31
N SER A 166 -14.61 -3.42 17.21
CA SER A 166 -15.52 -2.72 16.29
C SER A 166 -16.35 -3.67 15.42
N SER A 167 -15.93 -4.93 15.25
CA SER A 167 -16.68 -5.99 14.55
C SER A 167 -18.08 -6.19 15.15
N LYS A 168 -18.22 -6.04 16.47
CA LYS A 168 -19.51 -6.14 17.17
C LYS A 168 -20.52 -5.07 16.72
N LYS A 169 -20.04 -3.97 16.14
CA LYS A 169 -20.82 -2.81 15.69
C LYS A 169 -20.96 -2.74 14.16
N PHE A 170 -20.37 -3.66 13.41
CA PHE A 170 -20.42 -3.68 11.95
C PHE A 170 -21.85 -3.62 11.40
N ASN A 171 -22.74 -4.48 11.92
CA ASN A 171 -24.13 -4.53 11.46
C ASN A 171 -24.91 -3.25 11.80
N LEU A 172 -24.59 -2.60 12.92
CA LEU A 172 -25.21 -1.33 13.30
C LEU A 172 -24.73 -0.19 12.39
N PHE A 173 -23.43 -0.14 12.09
CA PHE A 173 -22.89 0.83 11.13
C PHE A 173 -23.49 0.66 9.73
N ARG A 174 -23.66 -0.60 9.28
CA ARG A 174 -24.36 -0.92 8.04
C ARG A 174 -25.80 -0.39 8.05
N LEU A 175 -26.57 -0.73 9.09
CA LEU A 175 -27.96 -0.32 9.21
C LEU A 175 -28.09 1.21 9.26
N LEU A 176 -27.20 1.88 9.99
CA LEU A 176 -27.13 3.33 10.03
C LEU A 176 -26.88 3.90 8.63
N SER A 177 -25.88 3.40 7.92
CA SER A 177 -25.53 3.87 6.57
C SER A 177 -26.71 3.71 5.61
N GLU A 178 -27.36 2.54 5.60
CA GLU A 178 -28.54 2.28 4.77
C GLU A 178 -29.71 3.22 5.13
N THR A 179 -29.87 3.56 6.42
CA THR A 179 -30.89 4.51 6.91
C THR A 179 -30.59 5.95 6.51
N VAL A 180 -29.32 6.36 6.61
CA VAL A 180 -28.86 7.71 6.25
C VAL A 180 -29.11 7.96 4.76
N PHE A 181 -28.67 7.04 3.90
CA PHE A 181 -28.76 7.20 2.45
C PHE A 181 -30.07 6.70 1.83
N ASN A 182 -30.98 6.16 2.66
CA ASN A 182 -32.24 5.55 2.23
C ASN A 182 -32.05 4.57 1.04
N LYS A 183 -30.98 3.77 1.11
CA LYS A 183 -30.53 2.90 0.01
C LYS A 183 -29.85 1.67 0.60
N LYS A 184 -30.16 0.49 0.04
CA LYS A 184 -29.44 -0.74 0.38
C LYS A 184 -28.03 -0.69 -0.22
N LEU A 185 -27.02 -0.97 0.61
CA LEU A 185 -25.62 -0.90 0.25
C LEU A 185 -24.95 -2.27 0.42
N ASN A 186 -23.95 -2.56 -0.42
CA ASN A 186 -23.25 -3.85 -0.39
C ASN A 186 -22.03 -3.76 0.53
N PHE A 187 -22.21 -4.14 1.79
CA PHE A 187 -21.17 -4.16 2.80
C PHE A 187 -20.52 -5.54 2.94
N VAL A 188 -19.19 -5.59 2.98
CA VAL A 188 -18.40 -6.79 3.28
C VAL A 188 -17.46 -6.49 4.44
N GLU A 189 -17.54 -7.29 5.51
CA GLU A 189 -16.65 -7.17 6.66
C GLU A 189 -15.32 -7.88 6.40
N LYS A 190 -14.21 -7.23 6.76
CA LYS A 190 -12.87 -7.83 6.88
C LYS A 190 -12.34 -7.62 8.30
N LYS A 191 -12.00 -8.69 9.00
CA LYS A 191 -11.48 -8.59 10.36
C LYS A 191 -9.96 -8.47 10.33
N ALA A 192 -9.42 -7.41 10.92
CA ALA A 192 -7.99 -7.31 11.20
C ALA A 192 -7.74 -7.66 12.67
N ALA A 193 -6.77 -8.54 12.90
CA ALA A 193 -6.43 -9.01 14.24
C ALA A 193 -5.73 -7.92 15.09
N ASP A 194 -4.99 -7.04 14.43
CA ASP A 194 -4.18 -6.01 15.06
C ASP A 194 -4.18 -4.73 14.20
N PHE A 195 -4.73 -3.66 14.76
CA PHE A 195 -4.77 -2.32 14.15
C PHE A 195 -3.52 -1.49 14.44
N GLU A 196 -2.65 -1.94 15.34
CA GLU A 196 -1.42 -1.25 15.69
C GLU A 196 -0.23 -1.71 14.83
N SER A 197 -0.37 -2.85 14.14
CA SER A 197 0.64 -3.35 13.22
C SER A 197 0.40 -2.90 11.78
N VAL A 198 1.21 -1.94 11.33
CA VAL A 198 1.29 -1.51 9.92
C VAL A 198 1.42 -2.70 8.97
N LYS A 199 2.27 -3.68 9.31
CA LYS A 199 2.49 -4.88 8.49
C LYS A 199 1.23 -5.72 8.36
N HIS A 200 0.46 -5.91 9.44
CA HIS A 200 -0.77 -6.67 9.38
C HIS A 200 -1.83 -5.96 8.54
N ILE A 201 -2.01 -4.65 8.74
CA ILE A 201 -2.96 -3.86 7.96
C ILE A 201 -2.59 -3.81 6.48
N PHE A 202 -1.32 -3.55 6.15
CA PHE A 202 -0.85 -3.53 4.77
C PHE A 202 -1.10 -4.86 4.05
N ASN A 203 -0.80 -6.00 4.70
CA ASN A 203 -1.07 -7.31 4.12
C ASN A 203 -2.57 -7.59 3.95
N LEU A 204 -3.41 -7.12 4.88
CA LEU A 204 -4.86 -7.24 4.77
C LEU A 204 -5.42 -6.40 3.63
N ILE A 205 -4.95 -5.16 3.47
CA ILE A 205 -5.29 -4.32 2.32
C ILE A 205 -4.85 -5.01 1.02
N ARG A 206 -3.59 -5.46 0.93
CA ARG A 206 -3.09 -6.18 -0.27
C ARG A 206 -3.96 -7.37 -0.63
N LYS A 207 -4.28 -8.23 0.35
CA LYS A 207 -5.16 -9.38 0.14
C LYS A 207 -6.57 -8.97 -0.32
N THR A 208 -7.09 -7.86 0.21
CA THR A 208 -8.40 -7.32 -0.19
C THR A 208 -8.37 -6.87 -1.66
N PHE A 209 -7.30 -6.21 -2.11
CA PHE A 209 -7.13 -5.89 -3.54
C PHE A 209 -7.04 -7.15 -4.41
N GLU A 210 -6.25 -8.16 -4.01
CA GLU A 210 -6.13 -9.44 -4.73
C GLU A 210 -7.48 -10.19 -4.84
N GLU A 211 -8.35 -10.06 -3.84
CA GLU A 211 -9.71 -10.62 -3.87
C GLU A 211 -10.63 -9.82 -4.80
N LEU A 212 -10.58 -8.48 -4.74
CA LEU A 212 -11.39 -7.60 -5.60
C LEU A 212 -11.00 -7.70 -7.07
N GLU A 213 -9.71 -7.93 -7.37
CA GLU A 213 -9.23 -8.19 -8.72
C GLU A 213 -9.87 -9.44 -9.34
N LYS A 214 -10.04 -10.51 -8.55
CA LYS A 214 -10.76 -11.72 -8.98
C LYS A 214 -12.24 -11.48 -9.23
N GLU A 215 -12.79 -10.41 -8.68
CA GLU A 215 -14.15 -9.93 -8.92
C GLU A 215 -14.22 -8.90 -10.07
N ASN A 216 -13.14 -8.74 -10.85
CA ASN A 216 -12.99 -7.80 -11.97
C ASN A 216 -12.96 -6.31 -11.61
N TYR A 217 -12.64 -5.95 -10.36
CA TYR A 217 -12.33 -4.56 -10.01
C TYR A 217 -10.87 -4.23 -10.35
N LYS A 218 -10.64 -3.10 -11.01
CA LYS A 218 -9.29 -2.59 -11.27
C LYS A 218 -8.80 -1.78 -10.07
N ASP A 219 -7.49 -1.59 -9.91
CA ASP A 219 -6.93 -0.73 -8.86
C ASP A 219 -7.57 0.66 -8.83
N LYS A 220 -7.79 1.28 -10.00
CA LYS A 220 -8.46 2.58 -10.13
C LYS A 220 -9.94 2.58 -9.75
N ASP A 221 -10.57 1.41 -9.58
CA ASP A 221 -11.95 1.32 -9.14
C ASP A 221 -12.06 1.31 -7.60
N ILE A 222 -10.93 1.14 -6.91
CA ILE A 222 -10.84 0.92 -5.47
C ILE A 222 -10.15 2.12 -4.81
N ILE A 223 -10.63 2.55 -3.65
CA ILE A 223 -10.00 3.58 -2.85
C ILE A 223 -10.04 3.20 -1.38
N ILE A 224 -8.98 3.55 -0.66
CA ILE A 224 -8.85 3.34 0.78
C ILE A 224 -9.08 4.67 1.48
N ASP A 225 -10.05 4.73 2.40
CA ASP A 225 -10.22 5.85 3.31
C ASP A 225 -9.40 5.62 4.58
N VAL A 226 -8.48 6.55 4.87
CA VAL A 226 -7.63 6.46 6.07
C VAL A 226 -8.11 7.35 7.22
N THR A 227 -9.25 8.02 7.06
CA THR A 227 -9.73 9.05 8.00
C THR A 227 -10.18 8.46 9.33
N GLY A 228 -10.90 7.33 9.29
CA GLY A 228 -11.44 6.66 10.48
C GLY A 228 -10.46 5.72 11.20
N GLY A 229 -9.23 5.59 10.69
CA GLY A 229 -8.24 4.61 11.16
C GLY A 229 -7.32 5.13 12.27
N THR A 230 -6.57 4.21 12.88
CA THR A 230 -5.42 4.55 13.74
C THR A 230 -4.25 5.05 12.87
N LYS A 231 -3.24 5.71 13.46
CA LYS A 231 -2.06 6.16 12.69
C LYS A 231 -1.41 5.03 11.86
N PRO A 232 -1.29 3.78 12.36
CA PRO A 232 -0.80 2.65 11.56
C PRO A 232 -1.64 2.35 10.31
N VAL A 233 -2.95 2.57 10.35
CA VAL A 233 -3.83 2.44 9.18
C VAL A 233 -3.49 3.49 8.13
N SER A 234 -3.29 4.75 8.53
CA SER A 234 -2.92 5.82 7.60
C SER A 234 -1.56 5.55 6.95
N ILE A 235 -0.57 5.08 7.72
CA ILE A 235 0.73 4.67 7.19
C ILE A 235 0.59 3.51 6.21
N ALA A 236 -0.20 2.48 6.55
CA ALA A 236 -0.43 1.35 5.66
C ALA A 236 -1.12 1.75 4.36
N GLY A 237 -2.10 2.67 4.42
CA GLY A 237 -2.76 3.23 3.25
C GLY A 237 -1.81 4.02 2.35
N ALA A 238 -0.95 4.87 2.93
CA ALA A 238 0.08 5.58 2.17
C ALA A 238 1.08 4.62 1.51
N LEU A 239 1.54 3.58 2.23
CA LEU A 239 2.44 2.58 1.65
C LEU A 239 1.81 1.82 0.48
N THR A 240 0.48 1.63 0.48
CA THR A 240 -0.17 0.95 -0.65
C THR A 240 -0.14 1.73 -1.96
N THR A 241 0.02 3.04 -1.94
CA THR A 241 0.15 3.84 -3.17
C THR A 241 1.60 3.82 -3.67
N SER A 242 2.58 3.94 -2.76
CA SER A 242 4.00 3.89 -3.14
C SER A 242 4.43 2.55 -3.73
N TYR A 243 3.87 1.44 -3.26
CA TYR A 243 4.18 0.11 -3.82
C TYR A 243 3.39 -0.20 -5.11
N TYR A 244 2.28 0.50 -5.37
CA TYR A 244 1.37 0.22 -6.48
C TYR A 244 0.89 1.55 -7.10
N PRO A 245 1.57 2.07 -8.14
CA PRO A 245 1.35 3.42 -8.66
C PRO A 245 -0.06 3.72 -9.18
N SER A 246 -0.87 2.69 -9.45
CA SER A 246 -2.28 2.80 -9.86
C SER A 246 -3.25 3.03 -8.71
N ARG A 247 -2.79 2.94 -7.45
CA ARG A 247 -3.62 3.04 -6.25
C ARG A 247 -3.49 4.42 -5.64
N LYS A 248 -4.59 4.87 -5.05
CA LYS A 248 -4.67 6.12 -4.29
C LYS A 248 -5.28 5.82 -2.93
N PHE A 249 -5.04 6.70 -1.97
CA PHE A 249 -5.80 6.71 -0.72
C PHE A 249 -6.49 8.06 -0.57
N GLN A 250 -7.50 8.11 0.27
CA GLN A 250 -8.24 9.34 0.55
C GLN A 250 -8.26 9.67 2.03
N TYR A 251 -8.48 10.95 2.29
CA TYR A 251 -8.69 11.52 3.60
C TYR A 251 -9.85 12.52 3.54
N ILE A 252 -10.76 12.47 4.52
CA ILE A 252 -11.83 13.45 4.67
C ILE A 252 -11.34 14.56 5.58
N SER A 253 -11.39 15.80 5.10
CA SER A 253 -10.97 16.96 5.87
C SER A 253 -11.86 17.19 7.09
N ASN A 254 -11.24 17.40 8.25
CA ASN A 254 -11.95 17.70 9.50
C ASN A 254 -12.53 19.12 9.55
N VAL A 255 -12.22 19.98 8.56
CA VAL A 255 -12.64 21.40 8.53
C VAL A 255 -13.93 21.55 7.73
N ASP A 256 -13.93 21.03 6.51
CA ASP A 256 -14.97 21.25 5.49
C ASP A 256 -15.58 19.94 4.97
N TYR A 257 -15.16 18.78 5.49
CA TYR A 257 -15.60 17.45 5.07
C TYR A 257 -15.38 17.14 3.58
N SER A 258 -14.49 17.90 2.93
CA SER A 258 -14.08 17.62 1.56
C SER A 258 -13.25 16.34 1.48
N VAL A 259 -13.48 15.55 0.43
CA VAL A 259 -12.66 14.38 0.14
C VAL A 259 -11.36 14.84 -0.49
N LYS A 260 -10.22 14.41 0.04
CA LYS A 260 -8.91 14.63 -0.55
C LYS A 260 -8.35 13.30 -1.01
N SER A 261 -7.78 13.26 -2.21
CA SER A 261 -7.11 12.07 -2.75
C SER A 261 -5.61 12.32 -2.79
N TYR A 262 -4.84 11.35 -2.31
CA TYR A 262 -3.39 11.43 -2.25
C TYR A 262 -2.74 10.27 -3.00
N ASP A 263 -1.64 10.60 -3.67
CA ASP A 263 -0.73 9.66 -4.29
C ASP A 263 0.70 9.95 -3.78
N VAL A 264 1.37 8.92 -3.29
CA VAL A 264 2.72 9.01 -2.71
C VAL A 264 3.64 8.25 -3.63
N ARG A 265 4.33 8.98 -4.50
CA ARG A 265 5.15 8.42 -5.57
C ARG A 265 6.61 8.42 -5.17
N LEU A 266 7.30 7.39 -5.64
CA LEU A 266 8.75 7.35 -5.63
C LEU A 266 9.22 7.98 -6.95
N ILE A 267 9.90 9.11 -6.90
CA ILE A 267 10.43 9.82 -8.06
C ILE A 267 11.97 9.74 -8.07
N SER A 268 12.56 9.72 -9.27
CA SER A 268 13.99 9.98 -9.44
C SER A 268 14.21 11.49 -9.52
N ARG A 269 15.27 12.02 -8.90
CA ARG A 269 15.71 13.39 -9.16
C ARG A 269 16.09 13.52 -10.64
N ASP A 270 15.47 14.47 -11.34
CA ASP A 270 15.81 14.86 -12.72
C ASP A 270 17.26 15.38 -12.86
#